data_AF-A0A7Z9RJN7-F1
#
_entry.id   AF-A0A7Z9RJN7-F1
#
_cell.length_a   1.000
_cell.length_b   1.000
_cell.length_c   1.000
_cell.angle_alpha   90.00
_cell.angle_beta   90.00
_cell.angle_gamma   90.00
#
_symmetry.space_group_name_H-M   'P 1'
#
loop_
_entity.id
_entity.type
_entity.pdbx_description
1 polymer ?
#
loop_
_entity_poly.entity_id
_entity_poly.type
_entity_poly.pdbx_seq_one_letter_code
_entity_poly.pdbx_strand_id
1 'polypeptide(L)'
;MSDDSITQSVVERYASAARNGEQVCTPDGYDMEFLATYIPESVLQIANGCGVPVGLGTVRPGETVLDVGCGGGIDCFEASRFTGKDGHVIGVDMTDEMLEIARNSSAAVATNLGYTQSNVEFRKGRAEKLPVEDQTVDLIISNCVVNLAPDKQRVFQEMYRALKIGGRFTISDIVADTSIPNYLLNDRERWGACLSGALYTRDYLHTIRATGFVGVHQIGVGPWGVIDGVHFSALTMTGYKVSVPPSRPSNEERFAGYAVLKGPFKWVIDEYDQTFVRGVWRSIDRKTSDLLHLDPFRPWFLFSKDVVAGKMLKEDDPNLLRILPEDTPCVWKGLFATMTSLFERAEDDDHHLFEGGVPIEICSKTNDVLTTPQYAPFFHILNRAQQPVSGEAVTCSPNGDCC
;
A
#
# COMPACT_ATOMS: atom_id res chain seq x y z
N MET A 1 -25.60 -7.79 -2.15
CA MET A 1 -26.33 -6.99 -1.13
C MET A 1 -26.43 -5.54 -1.62
N SER A 2 -27.34 -4.71 -1.11
CA SER A 2 -27.31 -3.26 -1.40
C SER A 2 -26.24 -2.55 -0.58
N ASP A 3 -25.73 -1.44 -1.09
CA ASP A 3 -24.71 -0.61 -0.41
C ASP A 3 -25.16 -0.18 0.98
N ASP A 4 -26.41 0.27 1.12
CA ASP A 4 -26.98 0.65 2.42
C ASP A 4 -27.03 -0.53 3.41
N SER A 5 -27.32 -1.74 2.92
CA SER A 5 -27.33 -2.94 3.76
C SER A 5 -25.92 -3.33 4.21
N ILE A 6 -24.91 -3.09 3.38
CA ILE A 6 -23.51 -3.31 3.74
C ILE A 6 -23.10 -2.32 4.82
N THR A 7 -23.29 -1.02 4.56
CA THR A 7 -22.93 0.05 5.49
C THR A 7 -23.58 -0.16 6.86
N GLN A 8 -24.89 -0.44 6.89
CA GLN A 8 -25.61 -0.69 8.14
C GLN A 8 -25.04 -1.88 8.92
N SER A 9 -24.72 -2.98 8.23
CA SER A 9 -24.15 -4.18 8.87
C SER A 9 -22.77 -3.91 9.48
N VAL A 10 -21.94 -3.07 8.84
CA VAL A 10 -20.64 -2.68 9.37
C VAL A 10 -20.84 -1.78 10.60
N VAL A 11 -21.69 -0.75 10.51
CA VAL A 11 -21.99 0.15 11.64
C VAL A 11 -22.46 -0.64 12.86
N GLU A 12 -23.41 -1.56 12.69
CA GLU A 12 -23.95 -2.36 13.80
C GLU A 12 -22.88 -3.22 14.48
N ARG A 13 -21.99 -3.84 13.69
CA ARG A 13 -20.91 -4.69 14.20
C ARG A 13 -19.92 -3.88 15.03
N TYR A 14 -19.42 -2.75 14.50
CA TYR A 14 -18.44 -1.94 15.21
C TYR A 14 -19.06 -1.16 16.38
N ALA A 15 -20.32 -0.74 16.29
CA ALA A 15 -21.05 -0.18 17.43
C ALA A 15 -21.20 -1.20 18.57
N SER A 16 -21.49 -2.47 18.24
CA SER A 16 -21.54 -3.54 19.24
C SER A 16 -20.18 -3.76 19.91
N ALA A 17 -19.12 -3.84 19.10
CA ALA A 17 -17.76 -4.02 19.60
C ALA A 17 -17.34 -2.88 20.55
N ALA A 18 -17.65 -1.63 20.19
CA ALA A 18 -17.38 -0.47 21.05
C ALA A 18 -18.13 -0.54 22.39
N ARG A 19 -19.40 -0.93 22.40
CA ARG A 19 -20.21 -1.05 23.63
C ARG A 19 -19.74 -2.18 24.54
N ASN A 20 -19.23 -3.26 23.95
CA ASN A 20 -18.82 -4.45 24.69
C ASN A 20 -17.34 -4.45 25.08
N GLY A 21 -16.53 -3.53 24.56
CA GLY A 21 -15.07 -3.55 24.74
C GLY A 21 -14.41 -4.72 24.02
N GLU A 22 -14.91 -5.05 22.82
CA GLU A 22 -14.48 -6.22 22.05
C GLU A 22 -13.66 -5.81 20.82
N GLN A 23 -12.70 -6.65 20.45
CA GLN A 23 -11.98 -6.56 19.18
C GLN A 23 -12.67 -7.42 18.13
N VAL A 24 -12.95 -6.80 16.98
CA VAL A 24 -13.49 -7.40 15.76
C VAL A 24 -12.39 -8.07 14.93
N CYS A 25 -11.20 -7.47 14.93
CA CYS A 25 -9.98 -8.01 14.33
C CYS A 25 -8.80 -7.73 15.27
N THR A 26 -7.80 -8.60 15.25
CA THR A 26 -6.64 -8.47 16.15
C THR A 26 -5.64 -7.47 15.57
N PRO A 27 -5.43 -6.30 16.22
CA PRO A 27 -4.39 -5.39 15.79
C PRO A 27 -3.03 -6.05 16.00
N ASP A 28 -2.24 -6.16 14.94
CA ASP A 28 -0.88 -6.71 14.99
C ASP A 28 0.15 -5.56 14.95
N GLY A 29 1.27 -5.73 15.65
CA GLY A 29 2.42 -4.81 15.56
C GLY A 29 2.39 -3.53 16.40
N TYR A 30 1.40 -3.31 17.26
CA TYR A 30 1.45 -2.23 18.26
C TYR A 30 2.21 -2.66 19.51
N ASP A 31 3.05 -1.77 20.04
CA ASP A 31 3.56 -1.87 21.40
C ASP A 31 2.49 -1.33 22.37
N MET A 32 1.55 -2.19 22.75
CA MET A 32 0.41 -1.80 23.59
C MET A 32 0.84 -1.30 24.97
N GLU A 33 1.96 -1.80 25.51
CA GLU A 33 2.51 -1.33 26.79
C GLU A 33 3.02 0.10 26.66
N PHE A 34 3.73 0.41 25.58
CA PHE A 34 4.15 1.77 25.30
C PHE A 34 2.95 2.71 25.03
N LEU A 35 1.98 2.28 24.22
CA LEU A 35 0.79 3.09 23.94
C LEU A 35 0.00 3.42 25.21
N ALA A 36 -0.12 2.47 26.15
CA ALA A 36 -0.80 2.66 27.42
C ALA A 36 -0.19 3.76 28.31
N THR A 37 1.02 4.23 28.00
CA THR A 37 1.65 5.35 28.72
C THR A 37 0.99 6.70 28.43
N TYR A 38 0.26 6.85 27.31
CA TYR A 38 -0.47 8.08 26.97
C TYR A 38 -1.88 7.88 26.41
N ILE A 39 -2.22 6.69 25.89
CA ILE A 39 -3.54 6.35 25.38
C ILE A 39 -4.37 5.66 26.48
N PRO A 40 -5.59 6.14 26.78
CA PRO A 40 -6.49 5.49 27.73
C PRO A 40 -6.85 4.05 27.33
N GLU A 41 -6.97 3.17 28.33
CA GLU A 41 -7.37 1.76 28.17
C GLU A 41 -8.68 1.59 27.36
N SER A 42 -9.64 2.50 27.53
CA SER A 42 -10.91 2.48 26.79
C SER A 42 -10.75 2.56 25.27
N VAL A 43 -9.64 3.11 24.78
CA VAL A 43 -9.30 3.14 23.36
C VAL A 43 -8.59 1.86 22.95
N LEU A 44 -7.67 1.37 23.78
CA LEU A 44 -6.84 0.19 23.50
C LEU A 44 -7.67 -1.09 23.39
N GLN A 45 -8.71 -1.26 24.22
CA GLN A 45 -9.56 -2.45 24.24
C GLN A 45 -10.42 -2.64 22.99
N ILE A 46 -10.67 -1.56 22.25
CA ILE A 46 -11.50 -1.54 21.04
C ILE A 46 -10.67 -1.28 19.78
N ALA A 47 -9.34 -1.35 19.88
CA ALA A 47 -8.44 -1.18 18.75
C ALA A 47 -8.67 -2.32 17.74
N ASN A 48 -8.95 -1.93 16.50
CA ASN A 48 -9.26 -2.84 15.40
C ASN A 48 -8.39 -2.46 14.21
N GLY A 49 -7.71 -3.43 13.59
CA GLY A 49 -6.87 -3.22 12.42
C GLY A 49 -6.34 -4.56 11.88
N CYS A 50 -5.78 -4.54 10.68
CA CYS A 50 -5.11 -5.70 10.08
C CYS A 50 -3.64 -5.45 9.75
N GLY A 51 -3.16 -4.23 9.93
CA GLY A 51 -1.77 -3.86 9.67
C GLY A 51 -1.03 -3.39 10.92
N VAL A 52 0.29 -3.57 10.84
CA VAL A 52 1.28 -2.94 11.72
C VAL A 52 1.23 -1.41 11.52
N PRO A 53 1.44 -0.59 12.56
CA PRO A 53 1.51 0.87 12.47
C PRO A 53 2.68 1.42 11.62
N VAL A 54 3.25 0.65 10.69
CA VAL A 54 4.36 1.07 9.80
C VAL A 54 4.02 2.38 9.08
N GLY A 55 2.74 2.58 8.75
CA GLY A 55 2.28 3.84 8.17
C GLY A 55 2.45 5.07 9.05
N LEU A 56 2.36 4.90 10.38
CA LEU A 56 2.62 5.97 11.35
C LEU A 56 4.10 6.37 11.39
N GLY A 57 5.01 5.44 11.07
CA GLY A 57 6.43 5.74 10.90
C GLY A 57 6.72 6.70 9.74
N THR A 58 5.76 6.95 8.85
CA THR A 58 5.91 7.95 7.79
C THR A 58 5.49 9.35 8.23
N VAL A 59 4.75 9.51 9.33
CA VAL A 59 4.23 10.80 9.81
C VAL A 59 5.38 11.75 10.14
N ARG A 60 5.29 13.00 9.69
CA ARG A 60 6.31 14.03 9.96
C ARG A 60 5.79 15.09 10.94
N PRO A 61 6.67 15.71 11.74
CA PRO A 61 6.29 16.81 12.61
C PRO A 61 5.61 17.96 11.85
N GLY A 62 4.51 18.49 12.41
CA GLY A 62 3.75 19.60 11.83
C GLY A 62 2.80 19.22 10.68
N GLU A 63 2.74 17.96 10.26
CA GLU A 63 1.81 17.53 9.21
C GLU A 63 0.34 17.60 9.66
N THR A 64 -0.55 17.83 8.69
CA THR A 64 -1.97 17.52 8.82
C THR A 64 -2.22 16.08 8.38
N VAL A 65 -2.62 15.22 9.30
CA VAL A 65 -2.90 13.80 9.07
C VAL A 65 -4.40 13.55 9.09
N LEU A 66 -4.91 12.78 8.12
CA LEU A 66 -6.29 12.29 8.12
C LEU A 66 -6.30 10.77 8.29
N ASP A 67 -6.99 10.28 9.30
CA ASP A 67 -7.24 8.87 9.53
C ASP A 67 -8.66 8.51 9.09
N VAL A 68 -8.75 7.65 8.06
CA VAL A 68 -10.02 7.23 7.46
C VAL A 68 -10.48 5.92 8.08
N GLY A 69 -11.61 5.99 8.81
CA GLY A 69 -12.15 4.92 9.65
C GLY A 69 -11.40 4.79 10.96
N CYS A 70 -11.27 5.90 11.69
CA CYS A 70 -10.39 6.01 12.85
C CYS A 70 -10.83 5.20 14.08
N GLY A 71 -12.07 4.67 14.10
CA GLY A 71 -12.62 3.95 15.24
C GLY A 71 -12.50 4.76 16.54
N GLY A 72 -12.03 4.09 17.60
CA GLY A 72 -11.76 4.70 18.91
C GLY A 72 -10.58 5.68 18.95
N GLY A 73 -9.86 5.85 17.83
CA GLY A 73 -8.83 6.89 17.66
C GLY A 73 -7.40 6.46 17.97
N ILE A 74 -7.09 5.16 18.09
CA ILE A 74 -5.73 4.68 18.43
C ILE A 74 -4.67 5.22 17.46
N ASP A 75 -4.91 5.13 16.15
CA ASP A 75 -3.99 5.62 15.12
C ASP A 75 -3.94 7.16 15.08
N CYS A 76 -5.06 7.83 15.35
CA CYS A 76 -5.09 9.29 15.50
C CYS A 76 -4.21 9.77 16.67
N PHE A 77 -4.29 9.10 17.82
CA PHE A 77 -3.50 9.47 19.00
C PHE A 77 -2.02 9.16 18.82
N GLU A 78 -1.70 8.09 18.09
CA GLU A 78 -0.33 7.79 17.74
C GLU A 78 0.23 8.79 16.72
N ALA A 79 -0.54 9.14 15.69
CA ALA A 79 -0.20 10.21 14.75
C ALA A 79 -0.03 11.57 15.45
N SER A 80 -0.82 11.85 16.49
CA SER A 80 -0.68 13.06 17.31
C SER A 80 0.71 13.16 17.95
N ARG A 81 1.23 12.04 18.48
CA ARG A 81 2.57 11.96 19.04
C ARG A 81 3.66 12.23 18.00
N PHE A 82 3.53 11.69 16.78
CA PHE A 82 4.50 11.88 15.70
C PHE A 82 4.46 13.27 15.07
N THR A 83 3.26 13.81 14.82
CA THR A 83 3.07 15.16 14.30
C THR A 83 3.50 16.24 15.32
N GLY A 84 3.40 15.93 16.61
CA GLY A 84 3.69 16.86 17.68
C GLY A 84 2.62 17.94 17.84
N LYS A 85 2.77 18.76 18.88
CA LYS A 85 1.80 19.80 19.26
C LYS A 85 1.44 20.83 18.17
N ASP A 86 2.29 20.98 17.16
CA ASP A 86 2.15 21.96 16.07
C ASP A 86 1.55 21.34 14.79
N GLY A 87 1.38 20.01 14.75
CA GLY A 87 0.64 19.35 13.68
C GLY A 87 -0.85 19.22 14.00
N HIS A 88 -1.59 18.55 13.13
CA HIS A 88 -3.05 18.42 13.24
C HIS A 88 -3.50 17.04 12.78
N VAL A 89 -4.36 16.38 13.54
CA VAL A 89 -4.87 15.04 13.20
C VAL A 89 -6.39 15.05 13.13
N ILE A 90 -6.93 14.53 12.04
CA ILE A 90 -8.36 14.44 11.79
C ILE A 90 -8.71 12.96 11.72
N GLY A 91 -9.52 12.47 12.66
CA GLY A 91 -10.13 11.14 12.58
C GLY A 91 -11.53 11.22 11.98
N VAL A 92 -11.83 10.35 11.01
CA VAL A 92 -13.18 10.22 10.44
C VAL A 92 -13.70 8.81 10.69
N ASP A 93 -14.87 8.68 11.30
CA ASP A 93 -15.58 7.41 11.45
C ASP A 93 -17.09 7.61 11.25
N MET A 94 -17.80 6.54 10.90
CA MET A 94 -19.26 6.57 10.71
C MET A 94 -20.03 6.19 11.98
N THR A 95 -19.37 5.58 12.96
CA THR A 95 -19.95 4.98 14.17
C THR A 95 -19.94 5.97 15.34
N ASP A 96 -21.10 6.27 15.90
CA ASP A 96 -21.21 7.27 16.98
C ASP A 96 -20.49 6.81 18.26
N GLU A 97 -20.60 5.53 18.62
CA GLU A 97 -19.99 4.95 19.82
C GLU A 97 -18.46 5.01 19.78
N MET A 98 -17.86 4.74 18.61
CA MET A 98 -16.42 4.85 18.41
C MET A 98 -15.95 6.30 18.57
N LEU A 99 -16.66 7.24 17.93
CA LEU A 99 -16.35 8.67 18.01
C LEU A 99 -16.53 9.23 19.42
N GLU A 100 -17.50 8.74 20.18
CA GLU A 100 -17.69 9.15 21.58
C GLU A 100 -16.45 8.78 22.43
N ILE A 101 -15.96 7.55 22.30
CA ILE A 101 -14.76 7.09 23.01
C ILE A 101 -13.53 7.91 22.60
N ALA A 102 -13.36 8.15 21.30
CA ALA A 102 -12.26 8.94 20.77
C ALA A 102 -12.29 10.41 21.27
N ARG A 103 -13.45 11.07 21.20
CA ARG A 103 -13.62 12.45 21.67
C ARG A 103 -13.38 12.58 23.17
N ASN A 104 -13.91 11.66 23.96
CA ASN A 104 -13.73 11.66 25.42
C ASN A 104 -12.26 11.44 25.84
N SER A 105 -11.48 10.75 25.00
CA SER A 105 -10.06 10.44 25.28
C SER A 105 -9.10 11.55 24.87
N SER A 106 -9.51 12.47 23.98
CA SER A 106 -8.64 13.44 23.31
C SER A 106 -7.89 14.38 24.28
N ALA A 107 -8.57 14.85 25.34
CA ALA A 107 -7.97 15.76 26.32
C ALA A 107 -6.96 15.04 27.23
N ALA A 108 -7.25 13.79 27.60
CA ALA A 108 -6.35 12.98 28.42
C ALA A 108 -5.06 12.67 27.65
N VAL A 109 -5.18 12.22 26.39
CA VAL A 109 -4.03 11.96 25.52
C VAL A 109 -3.15 13.21 25.36
N ALA A 110 -3.76 14.36 25.05
CA ALA A 110 -3.02 15.61 24.91
C ALA A 110 -2.23 15.96 26.19
N THR A 111 -2.86 15.80 27.36
CA THR A 111 -2.22 16.03 28.66
C THR A 111 -1.05 15.06 28.89
N ASN A 112 -1.25 13.77 28.60
CA ASN A 112 -0.22 12.73 28.77
C ASN A 112 0.97 12.94 27.83
N LEU A 113 0.74 13.47 26.63
CA LEU A 113 1.77 13.87 25.67
C LEU A 113 2.44 15.23 26.01
N GLY A 114 1.96 15.92 27.06
CA GLY A 114 2.49 17.21 27.50
C GLY A 114 2.03 18.41 26.67
N TYR A 115 0.92 18.28 25.94
CA TYR A 115 0.34 19.35 25.12
C TYR A 115 -0.64 20.19 25.94
N THR A 116 -0.70 21.49 25.66
CA THR A 116 -1.64 22.40 26.32
C THR A 116 -3.07 22.23 25.83
N GLN A 117 -3.25 21.75 24.60
CA GLN A 117 -4.52 21.47 23.95
C GLN A 117 -4.36 20.24 23.05
N SER A 118 -5.46 19.54 22.79
CA SER A 118 -5.45 18.44 21.82
C SER A 118 -5.28 19.00 20.41
N ASN A 119 -4.41 18.36 19.64
CA ASN A 119 -4.24 18.59 18.20
C ASN A 119 -5.02 17.55 17.37
N VAL A 120 -5.93 16.81 18.00
CA VAL A 120 -6.76 15.78 17.35
C VAL A 120 -8.21 16.24 17.31
N GLU A 121 -8.85 16.07 16.17
CA GLU A 121 -10.29 16.27 16.01
C GLU A 121 -10.97 15.04 15.39
N PHE A 122 -12.20 14.76 15.81
CA PHE A 122 -12.96 13.59 15.36
C PHE A 122 -14.27 14.00 14.70
N ARG A 123 -14.41 13.66 13.41
CA ARG A 123 -15.55 14.03 12.56
C ARG A 123 -16.38 12.80 12.20
N LYS A 124 -17.70 12.95 12.23
CA LYS A 124 -18.61 11.90 11.73
C LYS A 124 -18.65 11.95 10.22
N GLY A 125 -18.41 10.83 9.56
CA GLY A 125 -18.39 10.76 8.10
C GLY A 125 -18.19 9.35 7.56
N ARG A 126 -18.33 9.22 6.24
CA ARG A 126 -18.10 7.97 5.52
C ARG A 126 -16.82 8.10 4.69
N ALA A 127 -16.11 7.00 4.47
CA ALA A 127 -14.89 6.99 3.64
C ALA A 127 -15.18 7.43 2.19
N GLU A 128 -16.40 7.20 1.70
CA GLU A 128 -16.87 7.59 0.35
C GLU A 128 -17.28 9.07 0.25
N LYS A 129 -17.32 9.79 1.37
CA LYS A 129 -17.63 11.22 1.45
C LYS A 129 -16.97 11.84 2.69
N LEU A 130 -15.68 12.11 2.57
CA LEU A 130 -14.87 12.58 3.70
C LEU A 130 -15.26 14.02 4.04
N PRO A 131 -15.56 14.33 5.33
CA PRO A 131 -15.92 15.67 5.79
C PRO A 131 -14.67 16.56 5.94
N VAL A 132 -13.88 16.67 4.88
CA VAL A 132 -12.64 17.46 4.80
C VAL A 132 -12.61 18.20 3.46
N GLU A 133 -12.03 19.39 3.46
CA GLU A 133 -11.86 20.22 2.26
C GLU A 133 -10.80 19.66 1.32
N ASP A 134 -10.89 20.05 0.04
CA ASP A 134 -9.94 19.65 -1.00
C ASP A 134 -8.52 20.10 -0.66
N GLN A 135 -7.53 19.22 -0.88
CA GLN A 135 -6.11 19.55 -0.78
C GLN A 135 -5.71 20.20 0.55
N THR A 136 -6.22 19.70 1.66
CA THR A 136 -5.92 20.22 3.01
C THR A 136 -5.05 19.29 3.85
N VAL A 137 -4.87 18.04 3.44
CA VAL A 137 -4.17 16.99 4.19
C VAL A 137 -2.80 16.69 3.58
N ASP A 138 -1.77 16.50 4.42
CA ASP A 138 -0.41 16.12 3.99
C ASP A 138 -0.25 14.60 3.87
N LEU A 139 -0.85 13.87 4.82
CA LEU A 139 -0.81 12.41 4.91
C LEU A 139 -2.20 11.84 5.22
N ILE A 140 -2.63 10.86 4.44
CA ILE A 140 -3.80 10.03 4.78
C ILE A 140 -3.33 8.69 5.31
N ILE A 141 -3.86 8.25 6.44
CA ILE A 141 -3.71 6.89 6.96
C ILE A 141 -5.06 6.17 6.99
N SER A 142 -5.03 4.84 6.89
CA SER A 142 -6.23 4.00 7.06
C SER A 142 -5.82 2.56 7.36
N ASN A 143 -6.55 1.89 8.24
CA ASN A 143 -6.29 0.52 8.64
C ASN A 143 -7.56 -0.33 8.55
N CYS A 144 -7.66 -1.17 7.53
CA CYS A 144 -8.73 -2.14 7.32
C CYS A 144 -10.13 -1.52 7.09
N VAL A 145 -10.22 -0.43 6.33
CA VAL A 145 -11.49 0.32 6.13
C VAL A 145 -11.95 0.29 4.69
N VAL A 146 -11.04 0.29 3.70
CA VAL A 146 -11.43 0.34 2.28
C VAL A 146 -12.25 -0.89 1.92
N ASN A 147 -11.91 -2.05 2.48
CA ASN A 147 -12.66 -3.29 2.27
C ASN A 147 -14.10 -3.23 2.80
N LEU A 148 -14.34 -2.45 3.85
CA LEU A 148 -15.67 -2.29 4.43
C LEU A 148 -16.59 -1.43 3.56
N ALA A 149 -16.00 -0.54 2.75
CA ALA A 149 -16.75 0.33 1.86
C ALA A 149 -17.36 -0.43 0.66
N PRO A 150 -18.65 -0.21 0.36
CA PRO A 150 -19.27 -0.73 -0.86
C PRO A 150 -18.63 -0.15 -2.14
N ASP A 151 -18.37 1.16 -2.17
CA ASP A 151 -17.75 1.84 -3.31
C ASP A 151 -16.30 2.25 -3.01
N LYS A 152 -15.38 1.33 -3.31
CA LYS A 152 -13.94 1.51 -3.07
C LYS A 152 -13.31 2.55 -3.97
N GLN A 153 -13.80 2.66 -5.22
CA GLN A 153 -13.32 3.67 -6.15
C GLN A 153 -13.60 5.06 -5.59
N ARG A 154 -14.80 5.25 -5.02
CA ARG A 154 -15.18 6.51 -4.38
C ARG A 154 -14.33 6.83 -3.15
N VAL A 155 -13.96 5.83 -2.34
CA VAL A 155 -13.02 6.03 -1.21
C VAL A 155 -11.70 6.60 -1.72
N PHE A 156 -11.07 5.96 -2.70
CA PHE A 156 -9.80 6.46 -3.24
C PHE A 156 -9.93 7.84 -3.87
N GLN A 157 -11.04 8.14 -4.56
CA GLN A 157 -11.31 9.47 -5.10
C GLN A 157 -11.41 10.54 -4.00
N GLU A 158 -12.06 10.25 -2.88
CA GLU A 158 -12.14 11.19 -1.75
C GLU A 158 -10.79 11.37 -1.05
N MET A 159 -10.01 10.29 -0.90
CA MET A 159 -8.63 10.39 -0.42
C MET A 159 -7.79 11.28 -1.34
N TYR A 160 -7.88 11.05 -2.66
CA TYR A 160 -7.16 11.85 -3.65
C TYR A 160 -7.60 13.32 -3.60
N ARG A 161 -8.90 13.60 -3.45
CA ARG A 161 -9.45 14.96 -3.33
C ARG A 161 -8.89 15.68 -2.10
N ALA A 162 -8.95 15.05 -0.93
CA ALA A 162 -8.53 15.63 0.35
C ALA A 162 -7.01 15.92 0.43
N LEU A 163 -6.21 15.09 -0.25
CA LEU A 163 -4.76 15.16 -0.19
C LEU A 163 -4.20 16.37 -0.97
N LYS A 164 -3.23 17.07 -0.38
CA LYS A 164 -2.45 18.12 -1.06
C LYS A 164 -1.67 17.54 -2.24
N ILE A 165 -1.34 18.38 -3.22
CA ILE A 165 -0.28 18.05 -4.18
C ILE A 165 1.04 17.91 -3.41
N GLY A 166 1.75 16.81 -3.65
CA GLY A 166 2.93 16.41 -2.88
C GLY A 166 2.61 15.60 -1.62
N GLY A 167 1.34 15.49 -1.23
CA GLY A 167 0.91 14.63 -0.14
C GLY A 167 0.97 13.15 -0.52
N ARG A 168 0.85 12.28 0.49
CA ARG A 168 0.86 10.83 0.33
C ARG A 168 -0.26 10.15 1.13
N PHE A 169 -0.61 8.93 0.76
CA PHE A 169 -1.38 8.05 1.64
C PHE A 169 -0.48 6.91 2.13
N THR A 170 -0.84 6.34 3.28
CA THR A 170 -0.33 5.06 3.75
C THR A 170 -1.48 4.23 4.31
N ILE A 171 -1.85 3.16 3.64
CA ILE A 171 -3.01 2.34 4.02
C ILE A 171 -2.60 0.89 4.21
N SER A 172 -3.24 0.22 5.17
CA SER A 172 -3.14 -1.23 5.33
C SER A 172 -4.51 -1.85 5.16
N ASP A 173 -4.64 -2.81 4.24
CA ASP A 173 -5.89 -3.52 3.98
C ASP A 173 -5.63 -4.98 3.68
N ILE A 174 -6.68 -5.78 3.72
CA ILE A 174 -6.63 -7.18 3.31
C ILE A 174 -6.81 -7.26 1.80
N VAL A 175 -5.88 -7.90 1.11
CA VAL A 175 -6.00 -8.23 -0.32
C VAL A 175 -6.06 -9.73 -0.50
N ALA A 176 -6.69 -10.17 -1.58
CA ALA A 176 -6.75 -11.56 -1.97
C ALA A 176 -5.84 -11.83 -3.17
N ASP A 177 -5.33 -13.06 -3.24
CA ASP A 177 -4.53 -13.55 -4.35
C ASP A 177 -5.36 -13.92 -5.60
N THR A 178 -6.68 -13.83 -5.51
CA THR A 178 -7.63 -14.05 -6.60
C THR A 178 -8.91 -13.23 -6.36
N SER A 179 -9.79 -13.18 -7.35
CA SER A 179 -11.12 -12.55 -7.19
C SER A 179 -11.95 -13.29 -6.14
N ILE A 180 -12.62 -12.52 -5.29
CA ILE A 180 -13.48 -13.07 -4.24
C ILE A 180 -14.68 -13.81 -4.85
N PRO A 181 -14.90 -15.11 -4.51
CA PRO A 181 -16.07 -15.85 -4.96
C PRO A 181 -17.41 -15.21 -4.58
N ASN A 182 -18.39 -15.30 -5.47
CA ASN A 182 -19.72 -14.67 -5.29
C ASN A 182 -20.46 -15.04 -4.00
N TYR A 183 -20.23 -16.23 -3.45
CA TYR A 183 -20.88 -16.64 -2.20
C TYR A 183 -20.28 -15.92 -0.98
N LEU A 184 -18.98 -15.57 -1.00
CA LEU A 184 -18.34 -14.77 0.04
C LEU A 184 -18.86 -13.32 0.01
N LEU A 185 -19.08 -12.75 -1.18
CA LEU A 185 -19.57 -11.38 -1.34
C LEU A 185 -20.91 -11.10 -0.63
N ASN A 186 -21.71 -12.14 -0.35
CA ASN A 186 -23.00 -12.02 0.32
C ASN A 186 -22.97 -12.43 1.81
N ASP A 187 -21.79 -12.77 2.35
CA ASP A 187 -21.59 -13.07 3.76
C ASP A 187 -21.32 -11.77 4.54
N ARG A 188 -22.29 -11.36 5.35
CA ARG A 188 -22.23 -10.13 6.16
C ARG A 188 -21.19 -10.20 7.28
N GLU A 189 -21.03 -11.36 7.91
CA GLU A 189 -20.07 -11.51 9.00
C GLU A 189 -18.65 -11.38 8.48
N ARG A 190 -18.36 -12.05 7.35
CA ARG A 190 -17.07 -11.96 6.67
C ARG A 190 -16.83 -10.58 6.05
N TRP A 191 -17.89 -9.86 5.66
CA TRP A 191 -17.76 -8.47 5.22
C TRP A 191 -17.29 -7.57 6.36
N GLY A 192 -17.93 -7.66 7.52
CA GLY A 192 -17.54 -6.93 8.73
C GLY A 192 -16.19 -7.36 9.32
N ALA A 193 -15.55 -8.39 8.76
CA ALA A 193 -14.19 -8.82 9.07
C ALA A 193 -13.19 -8.48 7.95
N CYS A 194 -13.56 -7.60 7.01
CA CYS A 194 -12.74 -7.15 5.87
C CYS A 194 -12.40 -8.22 4.81
N LEU A 195 -13.06 -9.39 4.85
CA LEU A 195 -12.75 -10.52 3.96
C LEU A 195 -13.62 -10.52 2.71
N SER A 196 -14.95 -10.44 2.87
CA SER A 196 -15.87 -10.45 1.73
C SER A 196 -15.73 -9.21 0.85
N GLY A 197 -15.35 -8.10 1.46
CA GLY A 197 -15.10 -6.86 0.77
C GLY A 197 -13.67 -6.73 0.25
N ALA A 198 -12.77 -7.70 0.46
CA ALA A 198 -11.41 -7.64 -0.06
C ALA A 198 -11.38 -7.61 -1.59
N LEU A 199 -10.36 -6.97 -2.16
CA LEU A 199 -10.12 -6.99 -3.60
C LEU A 199 -9.01 -7.97 -3.94
N TYR A 200 -9.09 -8.53 -5.15
CA TYR A 200 -7.92 -9.13 -5.78
C TYR A 200 -6.80 -8.08 -5.86
N THR A 201 -5.58 -8.44 -5.47
CA THR A 201 -4.42 -7.52 -5.41
C THR A 201 -4.26 -6.69 -6.68
N ARG A 202 -4.41 -7.29 -7.88
CA ARG A 202 -4.38 -6.54 -9.16
C ARG A 202 -5.42 -5.44 -9.20
N ASP A 203 -6.67 -5.76 -8.87
CA ASP A 203 -7.78 -4.81 -8.97
C ASP A 203 -7.65 -3.71 -7.90
N TYR A 204 -7.08 -4.04 -6.73
CA TYR A 204 -6.74 -3.07 -5.69
C TYR A 204 -5.70 -2.05 -6.17
N LEU A 205 -4.55 -2.51 -6.69
CA LEU A 205 -3.50 -1.64 -7.25
C LEU A 205 -4.03 -0.81 -8.42
N HIS A 206 -4.80 -1.42 -9.31
CA HIS A 206 -5.40 -0.74 -10.44
C HIS A 206 -6.32 0.40 -9.98
N THR A 207 -7.17 0.16 -8.97
CA THR A 207 -8.10 1.19 -8.45
C THR A 207 -7.35 2.40 -7.89
N ILE A 208 -6.26 2.16 -7.14
CA ILE A 208 -5.39 3.21 -6.60
C ILE A 208 -4.79 4.04 -7.74
N ARG A 209 -4.17 3.39 -8.73
CA ARG A 209 -3.47 4.06 -9.83
C ARG A 209 -4.42 4.77 -10.79
N ALA A 210 -5.56 4.15 -11.11
CA ALA A 210 -6.61 4.75 -11.95
C ALA A 210 -7.23 6.01 -11.32
N THR A 211 -7.17 6.14 -9.99
CA THR A 211 -7.57 7.37 -9.29
C THR A 211 -6.58 8.52 -9.53
N GLY A 212 -5.33 8.22 -9.88
CA GLY A 212 -4.28 9.19 -10.16
C GLY A 212 -3.13 9.21 -9.16
N PHE A 213 -3.11 8.29 -8.19
CA PHE A 213 -1.95 8.09 -7.33
C PHE A 213 -0.80 7.44 -8.11
N VAL A 214 0.42 7.82 -7.76
CA VAL A 214 1.66 7.27 -8.33
C VAL A 214 2.69 7.01 -7.22
N GLY A 215 3.83 6.41 -7.54
CA GLY A 215 4.77 5.92 -6.54
C GLY A 215 4.14 4.87 -5.64
N VAL A 216 3.17 4.10 -6.15
CA VAL A 216 2.44 3.11 -5.36
C VAL A 216 3.38 1.94 -5.07
N HIS A 217 3.72 1.74 -3.81
CA HIS A 217 4.64 0.70 -3.39
C HIS A 217 4.26 0.09 -2.03
N GLN A 218 4.63 -1.17 -1.87
CA GLN A 218 4.51 -1.89 -0.61
C GLN A 218 5.50 -1.34 0.41
N ILE A 219 5.04 -1.16 1.65
CA ILE A 219 5.89 -0.91 2.82
C ILE A 219 5.87 -2.07 3.82
N GLY A 220 4.83 -2.92 3.76
CA GLY A 220 4.70 -4.10 4.58
C GLY A 220 3.73 -5.08 3.95
N VAL A 221 3.99 -6.38 4.12
CA VAL A 221 3.05 -7.42 3.69
C VAL A 221 3.20 -8.64 4.58
N GLY A 222 2.09 -9.28 4.92
CA GLY A 222 2.08 -10.50 5.71
C GLY A 222 0.88 -11.39 5.37
N PRO A 223 0.98 -12.72 5.60
CA PRO A 223 -0.16 -13.61 5.44
C PRO A 223 -1.25 -13.26 6.46
N TRP A 224 -2.52 -13.30 6.05
CA TRP A 224 -3.66 -13.05 6.92
C TRP A 224 -4.45 -14.34 7.21
N GLY A 225 -4.78 -15.10 6.17
CA GLY A 225 -5.56 -16.32 6.32
C GLY A 225 -5.94 -16.94 4.99
N VAL A 226 -6.56 -18.12 5.04
CA VAL A 226 -7.03 -18.83 3.85
C VAL A 226 -8.46 -19.30 4.04
N ILE A 227 -9.31 -19.01 3.06
CA ILE A 227 -10.72 -19.41 3.05
C ILE A 227 -11.03 -20.05 1.72
N ASP A 228 -11.39 -21.34 1.74
CA ASP A 228 -11.77 -22.10 0.55
C ASP A 228 -10.76 -21.99 -0.61
N GLY A 229 -9.46 -21.94 -0.28
CA GLY A 229 -8.36 -21.83 -1.25
C GLY A 229 -8.02 -20.40 -1.69
N VAL A 230 -8.75 -19.38 -1.22
CA VAL A 230 -8.40 -17.96 -1.41
C VAL A 230 -7.42 -17.55 -0.32
N HIS A 231 -6.22 -17.11 -0.71
CA HIS A 231 -5.21 -16.63 0.22
C HIS A 231 -5.36 -15.12 0.40
N PHE A 232 -5.44 -14.70 1.65
CA PHE A 232 -5.52 -13.31 2.05
C PHE A 232 -4.20 -12.85 2.65
N SER A 233 -3.81 -11.63 2.35
CA SER A 233 -2.63 -10.98 2.89
C SER A 233 -2.98 -9.59 3.40
N ALA A 234 -2.42 -9.21 4.55
CA ALA A 234 -2.42 -7.83 4.99
C ALA A 234 -1.34 -7.09 4.18
N LEU A 235 -1.75 -6.15 3.34
CA LEU A 235 -0.87 -5.38 2.47
C LEU A 235 -0.90 -3.91 2.90
N THR A 236 0.25 -3.42 3.36
CA THR A 236 0.46 -2.01 3.68
C THR A 236 1.19 -1.32 2.53
N MET A 237 0.62 -0.24 2.03
CA MET A 237 1.11 0.47 0.85
C MET A 237 1.17 1.97 1.06
N THR A 238 2.09 2.62 0.37
CA THR A 238 2.17 4.08 0.23
C THR A 238 2.02 4.48 -1.23
N GLY A 239 1.41 5.64 -1.47
CA GLY A 239 1.35 6.28 -2.78
C GLY A 239 1.22 7.80 -2.67
N TYR A 240 1.49 8.51 -3.75
CA TYR A 240 1.66 9.97 -3.78
C TYR A 240 0.68 10.62 -4.74
N LYS A 241 0.21 11.81 -4.36
CA LYS A 241 -0.49 12.70 -5.29
C LYS A 241 0.51 13.71 -5.83
N VAL A 242 0.88 13.57 -7.09
CA VAL A 242 1.74 14.53 -7.78
C VAL A 242 0.92 15.50 -8.62
N SER A 243 1.53 16.61 -9.02
CA SER A 243 0.90 17.57 -9.93
C SER A 243 0.56 16.92 -11.26
N VAL A 244 -0.67 17.09 -11.73
CA VAL A 244 -1.07 16.69 -13.08
C VAL A 244 -0.44 17.67 -14.09
N PRO A 245 0.30 17.19 -15.10
CA PRO A 245 0.87 18.06 -16.12
C PRO A 245 -0.24 18.77 -16.92
N PRO A 246 0.02 19.98 -17.45
CA PRO A 246 -0.94 20.67 -18.29
C PRO A 246 -1.20 19.91 -19.59
N SER A 247 -2.42 20.04 -20.13
CA SER A 247 -2.82 19.41 -21.40
C SER A 247 -2.01 19.86 -22.62
N ARG A 248 -1.33 21.02 -22.52
CA ARG A 248 -0.38 21.53 -23.52
C ARG A 248 0.94 21.85 -22.82
N PRO A 249 1.88 20.90 -22.78
CA PRO A 249 3.16 21.12 -22.13
C PRO A 249 4.01 22.10 -22.93
N SER A 250 4.64 23.03 -22.22
CA SER A 250 5.74 23.88 -22.65
C SER A 250 6.95 23.05 -23.10
N ASN A 251 7.94 23.69 -23.72
CA ASN A 251 9.16 22.98 -24.14
C ASN A 251 9.95 22.41 -22.96
N GLU A 252 9.99 23.12 -21.83
CA GLU A 252 10.64 22.65 -20.59
C GLU A 252 9.91 21.45 -19.97
N GLU A 253 8.59 21.38 -20.16
CA GLU A 253 7.80 20.22 -19.72
C GLU A 253 7.98 19.01 -20.62
N ARG A 254 8.30 19.21 -21.90
CA ARG A 254 8.56 18.13 -22.86
C ARG A 254 9.94 17.50 -22.72
N PHE A 255 10.89 18.18 -22.07
CA PHE A 255 12.24 17.67 -21.84
C PHE A 255 12.78 18.09 -20.48
N ALA A 256 12.88 17.13 -19.57
CA ALA A 256 13.44 17.32 -18.25
C ALA A 256 14.84 16.72 -18.09
N GLY A 257 15.38 16.07 -19.11
CA GLY A 257 16.70 15.45 -19.10
C GLY A 257 16.63 13.99 -19.56
N TYR A 258 17.55 13.18 -19.04
CA TYR A 258 17.64 11.76 -19.33
C TYR A 258 17.60 10.94 -18.05
N ALA A 259 17.00 9.76 -18.14
CA ALA A 259 17.07 8.74 -17.10
C ALA A 259 17.47 7.39 -17.68
N VAL A 260 18.07 6.56 -16.82
CA VAL A 260 18.38 5.16 -17.12
C VAL A 260 18.00 4.28 -15.95
N LEU A 261 17.34 3.16 -16.22
CA LEU A 261 17.03 2.13 -15.24
C LEU A 261 18.32 1.39 -14.87
N LYS A 262 18.62 1.30 -13.58
CA LYS A 262 19.75 0.53 -13.03
C LYS A 262 19.46 -0.96 -12.97
N GLY A 263 18.21 -1.34 -12.70
CA GLY A 263 17.75 -2.71 -12.48
C GLY A 263 16.83 -2.80 -11.24
N PRO A 264 16.58 -3.99 -10.68
CA PRO A 264 17.17 -5.27 -11.06
C PRO A 264 16.54 -5.88 -12.32
N PHE A 265 15.34 -5.45 -12.71
CA PHE A 265 14.65 -5.97 -13.89
C PHE A 265 15.41 -5.65 -15.18
N LYS A 266 15.25 -6.51 -16.18
CA LYS A 266 15.76 -6.31 -17.54
C LYS A 266 15.04 -5.15 -18.23
N TRP A 267 13.73 -5.08 -18.07
CA TRP A 267 12.94 -3.90 -18.43
C TRP A 267 11.69 -3.79 -17.55
N VAL A 268 11.14 -2.57 -17.48
CA VAL A 268 9.93 -2.24 -16.71
C VAL A 268 9.01 -1.32 -17.50
N ILE A 269 7.73 -1.32 -17.15
CA ILE A 269 6.74 -0.30 -17.52
C ILE A 269 6.31 0.43 -16.26
N ASP A 270 6.47 1.75 -16.24
CA ASP A 270 6.06 2.60 -15.11
C ASP A 270 4.54 2.90 -15.11
N GLU A 271 4.09 3.65 -14.10
CA GLU A 271 2.67 4.02 -13.91
C GLU A 271 2.16 5.07 -14.93
N TYR A 272 3.00 5.50 -15.86
CA TYR A 272 2.64 6.35 -17.00
C TYR A 272 2.84 5.64 -18.34
N ASP A 273 2.86 4.30 -18.34
CA ASP A 273 3.01 3.44 -19.51
C ASP A 273 4.34 3.62 -20.26
N GLN A 274 5.40 4.03 -19.58
CA GLN A 274 6.71 4.21 -20.19
C GLN A 274 7.61 3.00 -19.96
N THR A 275 8.21 2.52 -21.04
CA THR A 275 9.12 1.36 -20.99
C THR A 275 10.56 1.78 -20.72
N PHE A 276 11.16 1.34 -19.62
CA PHE A 276 12.60 1.51 -19.38
C PHE A 276 13.32 0.18 -19.52
N VAL A 277 14.36 0.16 -20.35
CA VAL A 277 15.26 -0.98 -20.49
C VAL A 277 16.50 -0.71 -19.64
N ARG A 278 16.93 -1.70 -18.86
CA ARG A 278 18.07 -1.59 -17.96
C ARG A 278 19.32 -1.16 -18.73
N GLY A 279 20.01 -0.16 -18.20
CA GLY A 279 21.24 0.38 -18.80
C GLY A 279 21.04 1.26 -20.04
N VAL A 280 19.84 1.41 -20.59
CA VAL A 280 19.60 2.25 -21.78
C VAL A 280 19.12 3.64 -21.37
N TRP A 281 19.87 4.68 -21.73
CA TRP A 281 19.50 6.06 -21.49
C TRP A 281 18.34 6.50 -22.39
N ARG A 282 17.33 7.13 -21.79
CA ARG A 282 16.16 7.67 -22.49
C ARG A 282 15.91 9.11 -22.06
N SER A 283 15.44 9.94 -22.99
CA SER A 283 14.94 11.27 -22.65
C SER A 283 13.63 11.12 -21.87
N ILE A 284 13.47 11.96 -20.86
CA ILE A 284 12.26 12.00 -20.03
C ILE A 284 11.65 13.39 -20.05
N ASP A 285 10.33 13.45 -19.99
CA ASP A 285 9.58 14.69 -19.82
C ASP A 285 9.50 15.08 -18.33
N ARG A 286 8.89 16.22 -18.03
CA ARG A 286 8.80 16.70 -16.64
C ARG A 286 7.95 15.79 -15.76
N LYS A 287 6.83 15.29 -16.30
CA LYS A 287 5.91 14.36 -15.62
C LYS A 287 6.66 13.12 -15.12
N THR A 288 7.43 12.53 -16.02
CA THR A 288 8.26 11.34 -15.77
C THR A 288 9.37 11.66 -14.80
N SER A 289 10.03 12.81 -14.97
CA SER A 289 11.05 13.25 -14.03
C SER A 289 10.48 13.34 -12.61
N ASP A 290 9.32 13.97 -12.43
CA ASP A 290 8.71 14.11 -11.10
C ASP A 290 8.37 12.75 -10.48
N LEU A 291 7.87 11.78 -11.28
CA LEU A 291 7.65 10.38 -10.83
C LEU A 291 8.94 9.69 -10.41
N LEU A 292 9.94 9.67 -11.29
CA LEU A 292 11.19 8.92 -11.07
C LEU A 292 12.04 9.52 -9.93
N HIS A 293 11.81 10.79 -9.58
CA HIS A 293 12.46 11.45 -8.46
C HIS A 293 11.76 11.22 -7.11
N LEU A 294 10.56 10.60 -7.10
CA LEU A 294 9.95 10.16 -5.84
C LEU A 294 10.87 9.17 -5.13
N ASP A 295 10.88 9.23 -3.81
CA ASP A 295 11.74 8.42 -2.94
C ASP A 295 11.76 6.91 -3.28
N PRO A 296 10.63 6.24 -3.60
CA PRO A 296 10.69 4.80 -3.88
C PRO A 296 11.21 4.47 -5.29
N PHE A 297 11.12 5.39 -6.26
CA PHE A 297 11.69 5.20 -7.61
C PHE A 297 13.18 5.56 -7.67
N ARG A 298 13.58 6.62 -6.98
CA ARG A 298 14.91 7.24 -7.08
C ARG A 298 16.09 6.25 -6.97
N PRO A 299 16.09 5.23 -6.09
CA PRO A 299 17.20 4.28 -5.98
C PRO A 299 17.47 3.46 -7.26
N TRP A 300 16.45 3.31 -8.11
CA TRP A 300 16.47 2.44 -9.28
C TRP A 300 16.86 3.15 -10.57
N PHE A 301 17.04 4.47 -10.55
CA PHE A 301 17.35 5.27 -11.73
C PHE A 301 18.61 6.13 -11.54
N LEU A 302 19.32 6.38 -12.64
CA LEU A 302 20.29 7.47 -12.74
C LEU A 302 19.74 8.57 -13.64
N PHE A 303 20.18 9.80 -13.42
CA PHE A 303 19.72 10.98 -14.16
C PHE A 303 20.90 11.74 -14.77
N SER A 304 20.66 12.37 -15.92
CA SER A 304 21.64 13.25 -16.58
C SER A 304 20.95 14.42 -17.30
N LYS A 305 21.65 15.55 -17.39
CA LYS A 305 21.27 16.69 -18.24
C LYS A 305 22.03 16.72 -19.57
N ASP A 306 23.10 15.92 -19.69
CA ASP A 306 23.93 15.84 -20.89
C ASP A 306 23.31 14.93 -21.94
N VAL A 307 23.63 15.15 -23.22
CA VAL A 307 23.08 14.35 -24.33
C VAL A 307 23.56 12.90 -24.27
N VAL A 308 22.68 12.03 -23.79
CA VAL A 308 22.95 10.59 -23.62
C VAL A 308 21.88 9.66 -24.18
N ALA A 309 20.78 10.17 -24.75
CA ALA A 309 19.73 9.31 -25.33
C ALA A 309 20.29 8.26 -26.30
N GLY A 310 19.81 7.02 -26.15
CA GLY A 310 20.22 5.88 -26.98
C GLY A 310 21.61 5.32 -26.65
N LYS A 311 22.36 5.94 -25.73
CA LYS A 311 23.58 5.34 -25.19
C LYS A 311 23.23 4.28 -24.14
N MET A 312 24.11 3.30 -24.00
CA MET A 312 24.02 2.29 -22.95
C MET A 312 25.10 2.54 -21.89
N LEU A 313 24.79 2.20 -20.64
CA LEU A 313 25.81 1.97 -19.62
C LEU A 313 26.70 0.80 -20.07
N LYS A 314 27.97 0.85 -19.70
CA LYS A 314 28.90 -0.25 -19.98
C LYS A 314 28.51 -1.47 -19.14
N GLU A 315 28.80 -2.68 -19.62
CA GLU A 315 28.45 -3.92 -18.91
C GLU A 315 29.09 -4.02 -17.52
N ASP A 316 30.26 -3.41 -17.33
CA ASP A 316 31.02 -3.35 -16.08
C ASP A 316 30.67 -2.14 -15.21
N ASP A 317 29.64 -1.36 -15.56
CA ASP A 317 29.22 -0.19 -14.77
C ASP A 317 28.70 -0.63 -13.39
N PRO A 318 29.29 -0.14 -12.28
CA PRO A 318 28.93 -0.58 -10.93
C PRO A 318 27.51 -0.19 -10.52
N ASN A 319 26.84 0.69 -11.28
CA ASN A 319 25.45 1.05 -11.02
C ASN A 319 24.44 0.09 -11.64
N LEU A 320 24.86 -0.80 -12.55
CA LEU A 320 23.98 -1.82 -13.11
C LEU A 320 23.68 -2.88 -12.05
N LEU A 321 22.40 -3.00 -11.71
CA LEU A 321 21.89 -4.01 -10.80
C LEU A 321 21.41 -5.18 -11.64
N ARG A 322 22.25 -6.21 -11.77
CA ARG A 322 21.91 -7.45 -12.46
C ARG A 322 22.07 -8.60 -11.49
N ILE A 323 21.01 -9.38 -11.33
CA ILE A 323 21.03 -10.62 -10.57
C ILE A 323 20.73 -11.73 -11.56
N LEU A 324 21.75 -12.56 -11.81
CA LEU A 324 21.59 -13.73 -12.65
C LEU A 324 21.17 -14.92 -11.77
N PRO A 325 20.21 -15.72 -12.22
CA PRO A 325 19.90 -17.00 -11.58
C PRO A 325 21.10 -17.94 -11.67
N GLU A 326 21.20 -18.87 -10.71
CA GLU A 326 22.15 -19.98 -10.84
C GLU A 326 21.73 -20.90 -12.00
N ASP A 327 22.70 -21.42 -12.76
CA ASP A 327 22.45 -22.42 -13.78
C ASP A 327 22.31 -23.82 -13.15
N THR A 328 21.24 -24.01 -12.39
CA THR A 328 20.93 -25.24 -11.66
C THR A 328 19.47 -25.66 -11.85
N PRO A 329 19.16 -26.97 -11.78
CA PRO A 329 17.77 -27.44 -11.80
C PRO A 329 16.97 -26.85 -10.63
N CYS A 330 15.70 -26.51 -10.88
CA CYS A 330 14.80 -26.01 -9.86
C CYS A 330 13.59 -26.93 -9.66
N VAL A 331 12.95 -26.80 -8.50
CA VAL A 331 11.74 -27.55 -8.15
C VAL A 331 10.63 -26.57 -7.78
N TRP A 332 9.40 -26.93 -8.11
CA TRP A 332 8.25 -26.22 -7.57
C TRP A 332 8.03 -26.54 -6.10
N LYS A 333 7.79 -25.51 -5.29
CA LYS A 333 7.64 -25.59 -3.83
C LYS A 333 6.29 -25.04 -3.33
N GLY A 334 5.30 -24.89 -4.21
CA GLY A 334 4.01 -24.30 -3.84
C GLY A 334 4.01 -22.77 -3.82
N LEU A 335 5.07 -22.14 -4.35
CA LEU A 335 5.33 -20.72 -4.21
C LEU A 335 4.74 -19.91 -5.36
N PHE A 336 4.18 -18.76 -5.01
CA PHE A 336 3.68 -17.76 -5.94
C PHE A 336 4.29 -16.41 -5.58
N ALA A 337 4.75 -15.68 -6.60
CA ALA A 337 5.21 -14.31 -6.45
C ALA A 337 4.18 -13.34 -7.03
N THR A 338 3.89 -12.29 -6.28
CA THR A 338 3.02 -11.18 -6.69
C THR A 338 3.82 -9.90 -6.67
N MET A 339 3.93 -9.18 -7.79
CA MET A 339 4.60 -7.88 -7.81
C MET A 339 3.66 -6.81 -7.25
N THR A 340 4.01 -6.21 -6.12
CA THR A 340 3.12 -5.28 -5.39
C THR A 340 3.62 -3.84 -5.38
N SER A 341 4.77 -3.54 -6.00
CA SER A 341 5.39 -2.21 -5.94
C SER A 341 5.81 -1.64 -7.29
N LEU A 342 5.69 -0.31 -7.40
CA LEU A 342 6.29 0.60 -8.38
C LEU A 342 5.90 0.42 -9.84
N PHE A 343 6.12 -0.74 -10.42
CA PHE A 343 5.95 -0.97 -11.85
C PHE A 343 4.58 -1.58 -12.16
N GLU A 344 4.07 -1.31 -13.36
CA GLU A 344 2.88 -1.97 -13.91
C GLU A 344 3.24 -3.36 -14.42
N ARG A 345 4.38 -3.44 -15.11
CA ARG A 345 4.93 -4.70 -15.65
C ARG A 345 6.45 -4.68 -15.59
N ALA A 346 7.04 -5.84 -15.43
CA ALA A 346 8.49 -6.01 -15.48
C ALA A 346 8.88 -7.39 -15.99
N GLU A 347 10.05 -7.48 -16.63
CA GLU A 347 10.69 -8.75 -17.01
C GLU A 347 12.04 -8.86 -16.31
N ASP A 348 12.35 -10.03 -15.74
CA ASP A 348 13.67 -10.32 -15.19
C ASP A 348 14.65 -10.85 -16.26
N ASP A 349 15.83 -11.30 -15.84
CA ASP A 349 16.83 -11.89 -16.74
C ASP A 349 16.47 -13.31 -17.21
N ASP A 350 15.51 -13.98 -16.56
CA ASP A 350 15.02 -15.33 -16.87
C ASP A 350 13.76 -15.32 -17.75
N HIS A 351 13.33 -14.15 -18.22
CA HIS A 351 12.12 -13.93 -19.03
C HIS A 351 10.78 -14.18 -18.30
N HIS A 352 10.77 -14.19 -16.97
CA HIS A 352 9.51 -14.14 -16.23
C HIS A 352 8.88 -12.76 -16.42
N LEU A 353 7.63 -12.74 -16.90
CA LEU A 353 6.84 -11.52 -17.01
C LEU A 353 5.98 -11.35 -15.77
N PHE A 354 6.23 -10.28 -15.02
CA PHE A 354 5.47 -9.91 -13.83
C PHE A 354 4.50 -8.79 -14.17
N GLU A 355 3.22 -9.00 -13.88
CA GLU A 355 2.18 -7.96 -13.93
C GLU A 355 1.80 -7.54 -12.50
N GLY A 356 1.58 -6.24 -12.29
CA GLY A 356 1.26 -5.67 -10.99
C GLY A 356 0.05 -6.34 -10.35
N GLY A 357 0.24 -6.93 -9.17
CA GLY A 357 -0.80 -7.56 -8.37
C GLY A 357 -1.27 -8.92 -8.89
N VAL A 358 -0.62 -9.48 -9.91
CA VAL A 358 -0.93 -10.81 -10.44
C VAL A 358 0.02 -11.86 -9.87
N PRO A 359 -0.47 -12.84 -9.10
CA PRO A 359 0.36 -13.92 -8.61
C PRO A 359 0.75 -14.85 -9.76
N ILE A 360 2.04 -15.10 -9.91
CA ILE A 360 2.58 -16.10 -10.83
C ILE A 360 3.24 -17.22 -10.05
N GLU A 361 3.14 -18.44 -10.57
CA GLU A 361 3.84 -19.59 -10.00
C GLU A 361 5.35 -19.44 -10.18
N ILE A 362 6.12 -19.78 -9.15
CA ILE A 362 7.58 -19.70 -9.19
C ILE A 362 8.24 -20.96 -8.66
N CYS A 363 9.36 -21.36 -9.27
CA CYS A 363 10.20 -22.43 -8.75
C CYS A 363 11.20 -21.92 -7.72
N SER A 364 11.94 -22.83 -7.08
CA SER A 364 12.94 -22.49 -6.06
C SER A 364 13.99 -21.50 -6.54
N LYS A 365 14.45 -21.60 -7.80
CA LYS A 365 15.47 -20.72 -8.38
C LYS A 365 14.97 -19.28 -8.50
N THR A 366 13.77 -19.11 -9.05
CA THR A 366 13.13 -17.80 -9.15
C THR A 366 12.89 -17.21 -7.77
N ASN A 367 12.46 -18.01 -6.79
CA ASN A 367 12.34 -17.56 -5.40
C ASN A 367 13.68 -17.03 -4.83
N ASP A 368 14.78 -17.73 -5.07
CA ASP A 368 16.10 -17.32 -4.56
C ASP A 368 16.54 -15.98 -5.17
N VAL A 369 16.21 -15.72 -6.45
CA VAL A 369 16.43 -14.41 -7.09
C VAL A 369 15.50 -13.35 -6.51
N LEU A 370 14.20 -13.62 -6.42
CA LEU A 370 13.20 -12.64 -6.00
C LEU A 370 13.30 -12.24 -4.52
N THR A 371 13.95 -13.07 -3.69
CA THR A 371 14.22 -12.78 -2.27
C THR A 371 15.52 -12.00 -2.03
N THR A 372 16.31 -11.74 -3.07
CA THR A 372 17.51 -10.89 -2.95
C THR A 372 17.13 -9.45 -2.59
N PRO A 373 18.00 -8.68 -1.90
CA PRO A 373 17.70 -7.30 -1.52
C PRO A 373 17.28 -6.37 -2.67
N GLN A 374 17.71 -6.66 -3.89
CA GLN A 374 17.38 -5.89 -5.08
C GLN A 374 15.96 -6.16 -5.57
N TYR A 375 15.45 -7.39 -5.45
CA TYR A 375 14.09 -7.77 -5.90
C TYR A 375 13.05 -7.77 -4.77
N ALA A 376 13.43 -8.13 -3.55
CA ALA A 376 12.51 -8.30 -2.43
C ALA A 376 11.55 -7.12 -2.19
N PRO A 377 11.95 -5.84 -2.34
CA PRO A 377 11.02 -4.70 -2.18
C PRO A 377 9.84 -4.68 -3.17
N PHE A 378 9.93 -5.42 -4.28
CA PHE A 378 8.91 -5.46 -5.31
C PHE A 378 7.89 -6.58 -5.14
N PHE A 379 8.18 -7.59 -4.33
CA PHE A 379 7.44 -8.84 -4.33
C PHE A 379 6.85 -9.20 -2.98
N HIS A 380 5.65 -9.77 -3.06
CA HIS A 380 5.05 -10.58 -2.01
C HIS A 380 5.06 -12.05 -2.44
N ILE A 381 5.71 -12.92 -1.66
CA ILE A 381 5.79 -14.35 -1.94
C ILE A 381 4.86 -15.10 -1.00
N LEU A 382 3.98 -15.92 -1.57
CA LEU A 382 3.01 -16.75 -0.87
C LEU A 382 3.28 -18.23 -1.12
N ASN A 383 3.08 -19.06 -0.10
CA ASN A 383 3.02 -20.51 -0.27
C ASN A 383 1.56 -20.96 -0.31
N ARG A 384 1.05 -21.25 -1.50
CA ARG A 384 -0.31 -21.76 -1.70
C ARG A 384 -0.50 -23.21 -1.26
N ALA A 385 0.58 -23.99 -1.25
CA ALA A 385 0.49 -25.39 -0.85
C ALA A 385 0.23 -25.57 0.65
N GLN A 386 0.53 -24.57 1.48
CA GLN A 386 0.44 -24.57 2.96
C GLN A 386 1.26 -25.66 3.68
N GLN A 387 1.72 -26.67 2.93
CA GLN A 387 2.56 -27.78 3.36
C GLN A 387 3.73 -27.91 2.38
N PRO A 388 4.85 -28.52 2.79
CA PRO A 388 5.95 -28.83 1.88
C PRO A 388 5.45 -29.71 0.74
N VAL A 389 5.67 -29.26 -0.50
CA VAL A 389 5.42 -30.05 -1.71
C VAL A 389 6.76 -30.46 -2.33
N SER A 390 6.80 -31.68 -2.88
CA SER A 390 7.93 -32.21 -3.63
C SER A 390 7.53 -32.38 -5.09
N GLY A 391 8.19 -31.67 -6.00
CA GLY A 391 8.10 -31.87 -7.45
C GLY A 391 9.37 -32.51 -8.03
N GLU A 392 9.28 -33.05 -9.23
CA GLU A 392 10.46 -33.42 -10.01
C GLU A 392 11.25 -32.16 -10.38
N ALA A 393 12.59 -32.25 -10.37
CA ALA A 393 13.44 -31.13 -10.74
C ALA A 393 13.37 -30.91 -12.25
N VAL A 394 13.14 -29.65 -12.65
CA VAL A 394 13.13 -29.20 -14.04
C VAL A 394 14.26 -28.21 -14.26
N THR A 395 14.84 -28.22 -15.47
CA THR A 395 15.88 -27.25 -15.83
C THR A 395 15.21 -26.02 -16.40
N CYS A 396 15.50 -24.86 -15.83
CA CYS A 396 14.99 -23.60 -16.33
C CYS A 396 15.84 -23.11 -17.51
N SER A 397 15.27 -23.08 -18.71
CA SER A 397 15.95 -22.61 -19.92
C SER A 397 15.83 -21.08 -20.06
N PRO A 398 16.91 -20.35 -20.40
CA PRO A 398 16.84 -18.92 -20.74
C PRO A 398 15.89 -18.59 -21.91
N ASN A 399 15.38 -19.59 -22.63
CA ASN A 399 14.41 -19.40 -23.72
C ASN A 399 12.95 -19.36 -23.24
N GLY A 400 12.69 -19.40 -21.92
CA GLY A 400 11.34 -19.25 -21.36
C GLY A 400 10.55 -20.54 -21.19
N ASP A 401 11.18 -21.72 -21.30
CA ASP A 401 10.53 -23.03 -21.10
C ASP A 401 10.47 -23.44 -19.60
N CYS A 402 10.40 -22.48 -18.67
CA CYS A 402 10.29 -22.75 -17.23
C CYS A 402 8.83 -22.89 -16.81
N CYS A 403 8.50 -24.06 -16.24
CA CYS A 403 7.24 -24.42 -15.56
C CYS A 403 5.98 -24.38 -16.41
#